data_AF-A0A5J9U7R2-F1
#
_entry.id   AF-A0A5J9U7R2-F1
#
_cell.length_a   1.000
_cell.length_b   1.000
_cell.length_c   1.000
_cell.angle_alpha   90.00
_cell.angle_beta   90.00
_cell.angle_gamma   90.00
#
_symmetry.space_group_name_H-M   'P 1'
#
loop_
_entity.id
_entity.type
_entity.pdbx_description
1 polymer ?
#
loop_
_entity_poly.entity_id
_entity_poly.type
_entity_poly.pdbx_seq_one_letter_code
_entity_poly.pdbx_strand_id
1 'polypeptide(L)'
;MHCGFVFVALLAAYIFYYSRRNTSTVVPLCATSSILADYCHARLSQLEKACERFSNIIDTLPGCQLYKGTLPCGAEIAVVSTSVAYAGGWSTTVEAHFKNKLKKPST
;
A
#
# COMPACT_ATOMS: atom_id res chain seq x y z
N MET A 1 -1.93 14.93 45.04
CA MET A 1 -1.89 15.49 43.66
C MET A 1 -0.80 14.89 42.77
N HIS A 2 0.30 14.32 43.30
CA HIS A 2 1.36 13.73 42.47
C HIS A 2 1.03 12.36 41.82
N CYS A 3 0.23 11.50 42.46
CA CYS A 3 -0.04 10.16 41.92
C CYS A 3 -0.83 10.16 40.61
N GLY A 4 -1.75 11.12 40.43
CA GLY A 4 -2.51 11.25 39.17
C GLY A 4 -1.63 11.65 37.99
N PHE A 5 -0.66 12.54 38.24
CA PHE A 5 0.26 13.00 37.20
C PHE A 5 1.17 11.86 36.71
N VAL A 6 1.64 11.00 37.62
CA VAL A 6 2.46 9.83 37.28
C VAL A 6 1.67 8.84 36.42
N PHE A 7 0.40 8.56 36.76
CA PHE A 7 -0.43 7.67 35.95
C PHE A 7 -0.69 8.21 34.54
N VAL A 8 -0.96 9.51 34.41
CA VAL A 8 -1.16 10.16 33.11
C VAL A 8 0.13 10.10 32.27
N ALA A 9 1.28 10.33 32.87
CA ALA A 9 2.57 10.25 32.18
C ALA A 9 2.87 8.82 31.69
N LEU A 10 2.58 7.79 32.51
CA LEU A 10 2.76 6.39 32.12
C LEU A 10 1.80 5.97 30.99
N LEU A 11 0.54 6.41 31.05
CA LEU A 11 -0.42 6.17 29.97
C LEU A 11 0.00 6.86 28.67
N ALA A 12 0.45 8.11 28.74
CA ALA A 12 0.97 8.84 27.58
C ALA A 12 2.20 8.14 26.97
N ALA A 13 3.14 7.70 27.81
CA ALA A 13 4.32 6.95 27.37
C ALA A 13 3.95 5.60 26.74
N TYR A 14 2.97 4.89 27.30
CA TYR A 14 2.46 3.63 26.77
C TYR A 14 1.79 3.81 25.40
N ILE A 15 0.93 4.82 25.26
CA ILE A 15 0.26 5.17 23.99
C ILE A 15 1.31 5.58 22.95
N PHE A 16 2.31 6.38 23.33
CA PHE A 16 3.40 6.79 22.46
C PHE A 16 4.23 5.59 21.99
N TYR A 17 4.57 4.68 22.91
CA TYR A 17 5.29 3.45 22.58
C TYR A 17 4.50 2.55 21.64
N TYR A 18 3.20 2.34 21.91
CA TYR A 18 2.32 1.54 21.06
C TYR A 18 2.16 2.15 19.67
N SER A 19 1.96 3.47 19.59
CA SER A 19 1.84 4.21 18.32
C SER A 19 3.12 4.11 17.49
N ARG A 20 4.30 4.17 18.13
CA ARG A 20 5.61 4.03 17.46
C ARG A 20 5.88 2.61 16.98
N ARG A 21 5.36 1.58 17.67
CA ARG A 21 5.53 0.18 17.26
C ARG A 21 4.65 -0.20 16.08
N ASN A 22 3.51 0.46 15.93
CA ASN A 22 2.56 0.22 14.83
C ASN A 22 2.93 0.96 13.53
N THR A 23 4.02 1.72 13.48
CA THR A 23 4.57 2.20 12.20
C THR A 23 5.32 1.05 11.54
N SER A 24 4.58 0.13 10.93
CA SER A 24 5.14 -0.84 9.99
C SER A 24 5.75 -0.07 8.84
N THR A 25 7.07 -0.03 8.77
CA THR A 25 7.81 0.59 7.68
C THR A 25 7.63 -0.28 6.44
N VAL A 26 6.54 -0.10 5.71
CA VAL A 26 6.49 -0.50 4.30
C VAL A 26 7.40 0.44 3.55
N VAL A 27 8.65 0.00 3.45
CA VAL A 27 9.62 0.56 2.52
C VAL A 27 8.95 0.53 1.13
N PRO A 28 8.86 1.66 0.41
CA PRO A 28 8.51 1.60 -0.99
C PRO A 28 9.45 0.59 -1.62
N LEU A 29 8.95 -0.42 -2.33
CA LEU A 29 9.73 -1.54 -2.90
C LEU A 29 10.92 -1.08 -3.81
N CYS A 30 11.08 0.23 -3.97
CA CYS A 30 11.95 0.95 -4.87
C CYS A 30 12.92 1.93 -4.17
N ALA A 31 12.92 2.06 -2.82
CA ALA A 31 13.65 3.15 -2.15
C ALA A 31 15.01 2.76 -1.50
N THR A 32 15.39 1.49 -1.44
CA THR A 32 16.59 1.06 -0.69
C THR A 32 17.83 0.78 -1.53
N SER A 33 17.72 0.70 -2.86
CA SER A 33 18.91 0.67 -3.73
C SER A 33 18.62 1.30 -5.10
N SER A 34 19.51 2.18 -5.53
CA SER A 34 19.47 2.87 -6.83
C SER A 34 19.37 1.92 -8.04
N ILE A 35 19.82 0.67 -7.86
CA ILE A 35 19.76 -0.39 -8.89
C ILE A 35 18.35 -0.99 -9.00
N LEU A 36 17.66 -1.17 -7.87
CA LEU A 36 16.27 -1.62 -7.85
C LEU A 36 15.31 -0.50 -8.27
N ALA A 37 15.73 0.76 -8.13
CA ALA A 37 14.94 1.90 -8.59
C ALA A 37 14.76 1.89 -10.11
N ASP A 38 15.84 1.64 -10.86
CA ASP A 38 15.80 1.53 -12.32
C ASP A 38 14.92 0.34 -12.76
N TYR A 39 15.08 -0.81 -12.11
CA TYR A 39 14.25 -1.99 -12.37
C TYR A 39 12.75 -1.74 -12.11
N CYS A 40 12.42 -1.06 -11.01
CA CYS A 40 11.04 -0.70 -10.70
C CYS A 40 10.49 0.34 -11.69
N HIS A 41 11.28 1.32 -12.11
CA HIS A 41 10.89 2.29 -13.12
C HIS A 41 10.61 1.61 -14.48
N ALA A 42 11.47 0.68 -14.88
CA ALA A 42 11.27 -0.12 -16.09
C ALA A 42 10.01 -1.00 -16.01
N ARG A 43 9.68 -1.53 -14.83
CA ARG A 43 8.47 -2.33 -14.62
C ARG A 43 7.20 -1.47 -14.58
N LEU A 44 7.26 -0.28 -13.97
CA LEU A 44 6.15 0.69 -13.95
C LEU A 44 5.82 1.23 -15.34
N SER A 45 6.84 1.62 -16.12
CA SER A 45 6.64 2.11 -17.49
C SER A 45 6.07 1.03 -18.42
N GLN A 46 6.46 -0.23 -18.24
CA GLN A 46 5.84 -1.37 -18.93
C GLN A 46 4.37 -1.54 -18.52
N LEU A 47 4.06 -1.40 -17.23
CA LEU A 47 2.70 -1.49 -16.72
C LEU A 47 1.82 -0.34 -17.24
N GLU A 48 2.35 0.88 -17.28
CA GLU A 48 1.68 2.07 -17.81
C GLU A 48 1.33 1.88 -19.29
N LYS A 49 2.26 1.33 -20.08
CA LYS A 49 1.99 0.97 -21.49
C LYS A 49 0.94 -0.14 -21.60
N ALA A 50 1.08 -1.19 -20.79
CA ALA A 50 0.15 -2.31 -20.81
C ALA A 50 -1.27 -1.90 -20.40
N CYS A 51 -1.41 -0.96 -19.47
CA CYS A 51 -2.70 -0.49 -18.95
C CYS A 51 -3.21 0.78 -19.65
N GLU A 52 -2.65 1.16 -20.81
CA GLU A 52 -3.03 2.37 -21.55
C GLU A 52 -3.09 3.62 -20.65
N ARG A 53 -2.02 3.84 -19.86
CA ARG A 53 -1.94 4.89 -18.83
C ARG A 53 -2.99 4.80 -17.73
N PHE A 54 -3.40 3.59 -17.36
CA PHE A 54 -4.42 3.35 -16.34
C PHE A 54 -5.77 3.99 -16.70
N SER A 55 -6.08 4.08 -17.99
CA SER A 55 -7.35 4.64 -18.46
C SER A 55 -8.50 3.63 -18.40
N ASN A 56 -8.19 2.33 -18.49
CA ASN A 56 -9.18 1.26 -18.53
C ASN A 56 -9.48 0.71 -17.13
N ILE A 57 -10.35 1.41 -16.39
CA ILE A 57 -10.78 1.01 -15.04
C ILE A 57 -11.80 -0.13 -15.17
N ILE A 58 -11.46 -1.30 -14.62
CA ILE A 58 -12.37 -2.44 -14.50
C ILE A 58 -13.33 -2.21 -13.33
N ASP A 59 -12.81 -1.76 -12.19
CA ASP A 59 -13.59 -1.57 -10.98
C ASP A 59 -12.95 -0.53 -10.04
N THR A 60 -13.77 0.11 -9.22
CA THR A 60 -13.34 1.07 -8.19
C THR A 60 -13.82 0.59 -6.83
N LEU A 61 -12.88 0.14 -6.01
CA LEU A 61 -13.12 -0.24 -4.63
C LEU A 61 -12.84 0.95 -3.69
N PRO A 62 -13.35 0.93 -2.44
CA PRO A 62 -13.05 1.98 -1.47
C PRO A 62 -11.53 2.08 -1.22
N GLY A 63 -10.90 3.12 -1.76
CA GLY A 63 -9.46 3.36 -1.66
C GLY A 63 -8.58 2.57 -2.64
N CYS A 64 -9.15 1.84 -3.61
CA CYS A 64 -8.39 1.11 -4.62
C CYS A 64 -9.06 1.18 -6.01
N GLN A 65 -8.27 1.23 -7.08
CA GLN A 65 -8.75 1.16 -8.46
C GLN A 65 -8.13 -0.06 -9.14
N LEU A 66 -8.96 -0.81 -9.86
CA LEU A 66 -8.56 -1.97 -10.65
C LEU A 66 -8.53 -1.57 -12.12
N TYR A 67 -7.41 -1.82 -12.80
CA TYR A 67 -7.23 -1.51 -14.21
C TYR A 67 -6.97 -2.77 -15.02
N LYS A 68 -7.49 -2.79 -16.25
CA LYS A 68 -7.13 -3.79 -17.24
C LYS A 68 -5.84 -3.39 -17.91
N GLY A 69 -4.94 -4.33 -18.07
CA GLY A 69 -3.78 -4.18 -18.93
C GLY A 69 -3.59 -5.37 -19.84
N THR A 70 -2.90 -5.15 -20.95
CA THR A 70 -2.46 -6.20 -21.87
C THR A 70 -0.96 -6.08 -22.04
N LEU A 71 -0.22 -7.11 -21.62
CA LEU A 71 1.21 -7.14 -21.82
C LEU A 71 1.55 -7.14 -23.32
N PRO A 72 2.76 -6.71 -23.70
CA PRO A 72 3.25 -6.82 -25.07
C PRO A 72 3.23 -8.25 -25.63
N CYS A 73 3.22 -9.28 -24.77
CA CYS A 73 3.08 -10.68 -25.16
C CYS A 73 1.62 -11.13 -25.39
N GLY A 74 0.65 -10.23 -25.28
CA GLY A 74 -0.78 -10.52 -25.42
C GLY A 74 -1.45 -11.06 -24.16
N ALA A 75 -0.71 -11.28 -23.06
CA ALA A 75 -1.30 -11.71 -21.79
C ALA A 75 -2.12 -10.58 -21.15
N GLU A 76 -3.35 -10.88 -20.75
CA GLU A 76 -4.19 -9.95 -19.99
C GLU A 76 -3.78 -9.95 -18.52
N ILE A 77 -3.66 -8.75 -17.94
CA ILE A 77 -3.36 -8.53 -16.53
C ILE A 77 -4.38 -7.59 -15.91
N ALA A 78 -4.56 -7.72 -14.60
CA ALA A 78 -5.33 -6.80 -13.80
C ALA A 78 -4.41 -6.14 -12.77
N VAL A 79 -4.38 -4.82 -12.78
CA VAL A 79 -3.50 -4.01 -11.91
C VAL A 79 -4.35 -3.33 -10.85
N VAL A 80 -3.98 -3.47 -9.59
CA VAL A 80 -4.65 -2.78 -8.49
C VAL A 80 -3.77 -1.63 -8.03
N SER A 81 -4.29 -0.41 -8.12
CA SER A 81 -3.69 0.78 -7.50
C SER A 81 -4.40 1.10 -6.20
N THR A 82 -3.66 1.54 -5.19
CA THR A 82 -4.20 2.01 -3.92
C THR A 82 -4.06 3.52 -3.83
N SER A 83 -5.09 4.21 -3.36
CA SER A 83 -5.07 5.67 -3.14
C SER A 83 -4.39 6.07 -1.84
N VAL A 84 -3.75 5.13 -1.14
CA VAL A 84 -3.01 5.41 0.10
C VAL A 84 -1.77 6.22 -0.24
N ALA A 85 -1.86 7.53 0.02
CA ALA A 85 -0.87 8.52 -0.40
C ALA A 85 0.49 8.43 0.35
N TYR A 86 0.58 7.69 1.45
CA TYR A 86 1.81 7.58 2.23
C TYR A 86 1.95 6.22 2.93
N ALA A 87 3.20 5.78 3.11
CA ALA A 87 3.53 4.48 3.71
C ALA A 87 2.90 4.25 5.10
N GLY A 88 2.73 5.30 5.91
CA GLY A 88 2.11 5.17 7.23
C GLY A 88 0.57 5.05 7.22
N GLY A 89 -0.08 5.19 6.07
CA GLY A 89 -1.50 4.84 5.88
C GLY A 89 -1.69 3.36 5.53
N TRP A 90 -0.60 2.66 5.21
CA TRP A 90 -0.60 1.24 4.84
C TRP A 90 -0.11 0.41 6.02
N SER A 91 -1.01 0.13 6.97
CA SER A 91 -0.70 -0.76 8.09
C SER A 91 -0.78 -2.23 7.65
N THR A 92 -0.14 -3.13 8.41
CA THR A 92 -0.27 -4.59 8.21
C THR A 92 -1.72 -5.08 8.24
N THR A 93 -2.59 -4.38 8.97
CA THR A 93 -4.03 -4.67 8.98
C THR A 93 -4.71 -4.27 7.67
N VAL A 94 -4.36 -3.09 7.12
CA VAL A 94 -4.84 -2.63 5.80
C VAL A 94 -4.33 -3.56 4.70
N GLU A 95 -3.07 -4.00 4.77
CA GLU A 95 -2.48 -4.95 3.83
C GLU A 95 -3.18 -6.32 3.89
N ALA A 96 -3.43 -6.85 5.10
CA ALA A 96 -4.14 -8.10 5.28
C ALA A 96 -5.58 -8.01 4.76
N HIS A 97 -6.27 -6.91 5.03
CA HIS A 97 -7.61 -6.66 4.52
C HIS A 97 -7.62 -6.55 2.99
N PHE A 98 -6.66 -5.83 2.41
CA PHE A 98 -6.47 -5.72 0.96
C PHE A 98 -6.21 -7.09 0.32
N LYS A 99 -5.25 -7.87 0.83
CA LYS A 99 -4.97 -9.24 0.33
C LYS A 99 -6.19 -10.17 0.45
N ASN A 100 -6.96 -10.05 1.54
CA ASN A 100 -8.18 -10.84 1.70
C ASN A 100 -9.28 -10.45 0.70
N LYS A 101 -9.39 -9.15 0.38
CA LYS A 101 -10.29 -8.67 -0.68
C LYS A 101 -9.83 -9.13 -2.07
N LEU A 102 -8.53 -9.20 -2.34
CA LEU A 102 -8.01 -9.75 -3.59
C LEU A 102 -8.18 -11.27 -3.71
N LYS A 103 -8.05 -12.00 -2.59
CA LYS A 103 -8.17 -13.46 -2.57
C LYS A 103 -9.61 -13.94 -2.75
N LYS A 104 -10.60 -13.09 -2.46
CA LYS A 104 -12.01 -13.32 -2.79
C LYS A 104 -12.37 -12.44 -3.98
N PRO A 105 -12.24 -12.92 -5.23
CA PRO A 105 -12.92 -12.25 -6.33
C PRO A 105 -14.40 -12.17 -5.95
N SER A 106 -14.93 -10.95 -5.87
CA SER A 106 -16.36 -10.74 -5.72
C SER A 106 -17.04 -11.43 -6.90
N THR A 107 -17.74 -12.51 -6.57
CA THR A 107 -18.62 -13.29 -7.45
C THR A 107 -19.59 -12.40 -8.21
#